data_AF-A0A2K2RC22-F1
#
_entry.id   AF-A0A2K2RC22-F1
#
_cell.length_a   1.000
_cell.length_b   1.000
_cell.length_c   1.000
_cell.angle_alpha   90.00
_cell.angle_beta   90.00
_cell.angle_gamma   90.00
#
_symmetry.space_group_name_H-M   'P 1'
#
loop_
_entity.id
_entity.type
_entity.pdbx_description
1 polymer ?
#
loop_
_entity_poly.entity_id
_entity_poly.type
_entity_poly.pdbx_seq_one_letter_code
_entity_poly.pdbx_strand_id
1 'polypeptide(L)'
;MGRPKPWEVDDESWAVIEPPLPRIERRVRHPGRKRHPDRLVFQGILFVLHTGISWGHLSQELGFGSGMTCWRRLADWPTGRLAD
;
A
#
# COMPACT_ATOMS: atom_id res chain seq x y z
N MET A 1 -13.21 -15.58 18.37
CA MET A 1 -12.75 -14.57 17.38
C MET A 1 -12.11 -15.32 16.23
N GLY A 2 -12.50 -15.05 14.99
CA GLY A 2 -11.87 -15.65 13.81
C GLY A 2 -10.47 -15.07 13.61
N ARG A 3 -9.56 -15.85 13.01
CA ARG A 3 -8.24 -15.35 12.62
C ARG A 3 -8.44 -14.17 11.65
N PRO A 4 -7.75 -13.03 11.84
CA PRO A 4 -7.84 -11.92 10.90
C PRO A 4 -7.41 -12.37 9.50
N LYS A 5 -7.87 -11.65 8.49
CA LYS A 5 -7.47 -11.94 7.11
C LYS A 5 -5.94 -11.81 7.00
N PRO A 6 -5.25 -12.67 6.22
CA PRO A 6 -3.79 -12.63 6.10
C PRO A 6 -3.21 -11.31 5.58
N TRP A 7 -4.03 -10.49 4.93
CA TRP A 7 -3.67 -9.18 4.38
C TRP A 7 -4.16 -8.02 5.24
N GLU A 8 -4.79 -8.27 6.39
CA GLU A 8 -5.19 -7.23 7.34
C GLU A 8 -3.95 -6.77 8.12
N VAL A 9 -3.78 -5.46 8.24
CA VAL A 9 -2.61 -4.86 8.90
C VAL A 9 -3.13 -3.99 10.02
N ASP A 10 -2.98 -4.45 11.26
CA ASP A 10 -3.37 -3.75 12.48
C ASP A 10 -2.38 -2.61 12.82
N ASP A 11 -2.72 -1.84 13.87
CA ASP A 11 -2.00 -0.62 14.20
C ASP A 11 -0.57 -0.91 14.65
N GLU A 12 -0.38 -2.01 15.37
CA GLU A 12 0.93 -2.47 15.84
C GLU A 12 1.83 -2.87 14.67
N SER A 13 1.30 -3.66 13.73
CA SER A 13 2.02 -4.03 12.51
C SER A 13 2.33 -2.80 11.66
N TRP A 14 1.36 -1.88 11.52
CA TRP A 14 1.55 -0.67 10.74
C TRP A 14 2.62 0.25 11.34
N ALA A 15 2.71 0.34 12.66
CA ALA A 15 3.73 1.14 13.34
C ALA A 15 5.17 0.68 13.01
N VAL A 16 5.35 -0.60 12.66
CA VAL A 16 6.65 -1.15 12.21
C VAL A 16 6.86 -0.94 10.71
N ILE A 17 5.80 -1.07 9.91
CA ILE A 17 5.87 -1.04 8.43
C ILE A 17 5.96 0.40 7.90
N GLU A 18 5.25 1.36 8.50
CA GLU A 18 5.16 2.73 7.99
C GLU A 18 6.47 3.53 8.02
N PRO A 19 7.27 3.51 9.11
CA PRO A 19 8.46 4.35 9.21
C PRO A 19 9.48 4.23 8.07
N PRO A 20 9.80 3.01 7.55
CA PRO A 20 10.74 2.89 6.44
C PRO A 20 10.15 3.28 5.08
N LEU A 21 8.85 3.54 4.96
CA LEU A 21 8.26 3.90 3.66
C LEU A 21 8.62 5.34 3.27
N PRO A 22 8.89 5.60 1.98
CA PRO A 22 9.19 6.94 1.49
C PRO A 22 8.00 7.88 1.72
N ARG A 23 8.26 8.95 2.47
CA ARG A 23 7.30 10.04 2.69
C ARG A 23 7.33 10.98 1.48
N ILE A 24 6.29 10.91 0.65
CA ILE A 24 6.14 11.83 -0.48
C ILE A 24 5.36 13.06 -0.02
N GLU A 25 6.03 14.20 0.00
CA GLU A 25 5.40 15.48 0.30
C GLU A 25 4.37 15.86 -0.78
N ARG A 26 3.20 16.29 -0.32
CA ARG A 26 2.14 16.78 -1.21
C ARG A 26 2.52 18.16 -1.71
N ARG A 27 2.49 18.37 -3.03
CA ARG A 27 2.65 19.70 -3.63
C ARG A 27 1.62 20.68 -3.06
N VAL A 28 2.06 21.88 -2.68
CA VAL A 28 1.19 22.94 -2.15
C VAL A 28 0.33 23.55 -3.27
N ARG A 29 0.95 23.89 -4.40
CA ARG A 29 0.26 24.49 -5.55
C ARG A 29 -0.17 23.39 -6.53
N HIS A 30 -1.44 23.43 -6.96
CA HIS A 30 -2.06 22.42 -7.84
C HIS A 30 -1.84 20.97 -7.37
N PRO A 31 -2.32 20.61 -6.16
CA PRO A 31 -1.97 19.35 -5.49
C PRO A 31 -2.41 18.06 -6.18
N GLY A 32 -3.22 18.14 -7.23
CA GLY A 32 -3.84 16.97 -7.86
C GLY A 32 -4.73 16.17 -6.91
N ARG A 33 -5.04 14.93 -7.30
CA ARG A 33 -5.83 13.99 -6.48
C ARG A 33 -5.00 13.52 -5.28
N LYS A 34 -5.63 13.45 -4.10
CA LYS A 34 -5.01 12.90 -2.90
C LYS A 34 -4.55 11.47 -3.17
N ARG A 35 -3.31 11.13 -2.77
CA ARG A 35 -2.79 9.76 -2.85
C ARG A 35 -3.65 8.82 -2.02
N HIS A 36 -3.80 7.58 -2.50
CA HIS A 36 -4.49 6.54 -1.74
C HIS A 36 -3.69 6.23 -0.45
N PRO A 37 -4.36 5.94 0.68
CA PRO A 37 -3.69 5.67 1.95
C PRO A 37 -2.71 4.50 1.87
N ASP A 38 -1.49 4.71 2.34
CA ASP A 38 -0.37 3.77 2.18
C ASP A 38 -0.69 2.39 2.80
N ARG A 39 -1.33 2.38 3.98
CA ARG A 39 -1.77 1.15 4.64
C ARG A 39 -2.77 0.36 3.83
N LEU A 40 -3.73 1.02 3.17
CA LEU A 40 -4.70 0.34 2.31
C LEU A 40 -4.01 -0.23 1.07
N VAL A 41 -3.05 0.49 0.50
CA VAL A 41 -2.27 -0.02 -0.63
C VAL A 41 -1.39 -1.21 -0.21
N PHE A 42 -0.76 -1.15 0.96
CA PHE A 42 0.04 -2.27 1.49
C PHE A 42 -0.83 -3.51 1.71
N GLN A 43 -2.02 -3.37 2.30
CA GLN A 43 -2.99 -4.46 2.40
C GLN A 43 -3.42 -5.00 1.02
N GLY A 44 -3.57 -4.13 0.02
CA GLY A 44 -3.82 -4.55 -1.37
C GLY A 44 -2.68 -5.38 -1.98
N ILE A 45 -1.43 -5.01 -1.69
CA ILE A 45 -0.24 -5.78 -2.10
C ILE A 45 -0.27 -7.16 -1.43
N LEU A 46 -0.49 -7.22 -0.12
CA LEU A 46 -0.60 -8.49 0.61
C LEU A 46 -1.75 -9.35 0.08
N PHE A 47 -2.90 -8.75 -0.26
CA PHE A 47 -4.03 -9.45 -0.84
C PHE A 47 -3.66 -10.12 -2.17
N VAL A 48 -3.01 -9.39 -3.07
CA VAL A 48 -2.57 -9.92 -4.37
C VAL A 48 -1.55 -11.04 -4.17
N LEU A 49 -0.57 -10.86 -3.30
CA LEU A 49 0.45 -11.88 -3.00
C LEU A 49 -0.15 -13.14 -2.36
N HIS A 50 -1.13 -12.99 -1.48
CA HIS A 50 -1.78 -14.10 -0.81
C HIS A 50 -2.72 -14.89 -1.73
N THR A 51 -3.46 -14.19 -2.60
CA THR A 51 -4.46 -14.81 -3.49
C THR A 51 -3.89 -15.26 -4.83
N GLY A 52 -2.72 -14.74 -5.24
CA GLY A 52 -2.07 -15.06 -6.51
C GLY A 52 -2.77 -14.47 -7.74
N ILE A 53 -3.73 -13.55 -7.57
CA ILE A 53 -4.39 -12.89 -8.69
C ILE A 53 -3.42 -11.96 -9.43
N SER A 54 -3.74 -11.62 -10.68
CA SER A 54 -3.00 -10.56 -11.38
C SER A 54 -3.33 -9.19 -10.79
N TRP A 55 -2.40 -8.24 -10.88
CA TRP A 55 -2.64 -6.84 -10.47
C TRP A 55 -3.85 -6.22 -11.18
N GLY A 56 -4.09 -6.58 -12.44
CA GLY A 56 -5.24 -6.11 -13.22
C GLY A 56 -6.60 -6.63 -12.73
N HIS A 57 -6.62 -7.72 -11.95
CA HIS A 57 -7.83 -8.32 -11.41
C HIS A 57 -8.15 -7.88 -9.98
N LEU A 58 -7.34 -7.02 -9.36
CA LEU A 58 -7.66 -6.48 -8.04
C LEU A 58 -8.87 -5.55 -8.14
N SER A 59 -9.99 -5.96 -7.54
CA SER A 59 -11.21 -5.14 -7.50
C SER A 59 -11.02 -3.87 -6.67
N GLN A 60 -11.40 -2.73 -7.24
CA GLN A 60 -11.34 -1.44 -6.56
C GLN A 60 -12.39 -1.30 -5.45
N GLU A 61 -13.48 -2.08 -5.51
CA GLU A 61 -14.53 -2.12 -4.48
C GLU A 61 -14.01 -2.62 -3.13
N LEU A 62 -12.85 -3.28 -3.10
CA LEU A 62 -12.17 -3.70 -1.86
C LEU A 62 -11.52 -2.53 -1.10
N GLY A 63 -11.44 -1.34 -1.71
CA GLY A 63 -10.93 -0.13 -1.07
C GLY A 63 -9.39 -0.03 -0.98
N PHE A 64 -8.64 -0.97 -1.53
CA PHE A 64 -7.16 -0.94 -1.54
C PHE A 64 -6.56 0.02 -2.59
N GLY A 65 -7.39 0.57 -3.48
CA GLY A 65 -6.97 1.26 -4.69
C GLY A 65 -6.85 0.29 -5.86
N SER A 66 -6.39 0.77 -7.02
CA SER A 66 -6.18 -0.11 -8.17
C SER A 66 -4.96 -0.99 -7.98
N GLY A 67 -4.96 -2.20 -8.55
CA GLY A 67 -3.77 -3.07 -8.49
C GLY A 67 -2.56 -2.46 -9.19
N MET A 68 -2.74 -1.59 -10.18
CA MET A 68 -1.65 -0.79 -10.75
C MET A 68 -1.05 0.21 -9.75
N THR A 69 -1.87 0.80 -8.87
CA THR A 69 -1.36 1.64 -7.77
C THR A 69 -0.56 0.80 -6.79
N CYS A 70 -1.04 -0.39 -6.44
CA CYS A 70 -0.33 -1.35 -5.60
C CYS A 70 1.04 -1.74 -6.19
N TRP A 71 1.07 -2.14 -7.46
CA TRP A 71 2.30 -2.52 -8.15
C TRP A 71 3.32 -1.38 -8.22
N ARG A 72 2.87 -0.14 -8.55
CA ARG A 72 3.76 1.03 -8.56
C ARG A 72 4.33 1.34 -7.18
N ARG A 73 3.52 1.30 -6.11
CA ARG A 73 4.00 1.50 -4.74
C ARG A 73 5.00 0.43 -4.32
N LEU A 74 4.74 -0.83 -4.66
CA LEU A 74 5.65 -1.94 -4.38
C LEU A 74 7.00 -1.76 -5.09
N ALA A 75 7.02 -1.21 -6.30
CA ALA A 75 8.27 -0.89 -7.01
C ALA A 75 9.00 0.34 -6.42
N ASP A 76 8.25 1.35 -5.96
CA ASP A 76 8.82 2.59 -5.42
C ASP A 76 9.41 2.40 -4.01
N TRP A 77 8.75 1.61 -3.14
CA TRP A 77 9.12 1.48 -1.72
C TRP A 77 10.52 0.92 -1.44
N PRO A 78 11.03 -0.11 -2.16
CA PRO A 78 12.40 -0.59 -1.99
C PRO A 78 13.46 0.43 -2.38
N THR A 79 13.12 1.40 -3.23
CA THR A 79 14.07 2.42 -3.72
C THR A 79 14.18 3.61 -2.75
N GLY A 80 13.41 3.60 -1.66
CA GLY A 80 13.64 4.42 -0.47
C GLY A 80 14.94 3.95 0.19
N ARG A 81 16.07 4.40 -0.36
CA ARG A 81 17.42 4.18 0.13
C ARG A 81 17.42 4.24 1.67
N LEU A 82 18.00 3.21 2.29
CA LEU A 82 18.57 3.28 3.63
C LEU A 82 19.16 4.68 3.79
N ALA A 83 18.68 5.46 4.75
CA ALA A 83 19.32 6.74 5.04
C ALA A 83 20.80 6.46 5.29
N ASP A 84 21.66 6.94 4.38
CA ASP A 84 23.07 7.17 4.68
C ASP A 84 23.17 8.36 5.65
#